data_AF-A0AAU6CFU4-F1
#
_entry.id   AF-A0AAU6CFU4-F1
#
_cell.length_a   1.000
_cell.length_b   1.000
_cell.length_c   1.000
_cell.angle_alpha   90.00
_cell.angle_beta   90.00
_cell.angle_gamma   90.00
#
_symmetry.space_group_name_H-M   'P 1'
#
loop_
_entity.id
_entity.type
_entity.pdbx_description
1 polymer ?
#
loop_
_entity_poly.entity_id
_entity_poly.type
_entity_poly.pdbx_seq_one_letter_code
_entity_poly.pdbx_strand_id
1 'polypeptide(L)'
;MPATPTPIALLADALGVSEQDLRQALHASTSTAYDPTLVALTVEEAARRLSVGRTTMYALLASGEIPSVAVGRLRRIPAEALNDYLAARTPLTRSTVALAA
;
A
#
# COMPACT_ATOMS: atom_id res chain seq x y z
N MET A 1 -34.80 1.95 -13.32
CA MET A 1 -33.60 2.77 -13.02
C MET A 1 -32.56 2.48 -14.08
N PRO A 2 -32.02 3.46 -14.82
CA PRO A 2 -30.85 3.18 -15.66
C PRO A 2 -29.68 2.89 -14.73
N ALA A 3 -29.07 1.71 -14.86
CA ALA A 3 -27.82 1.40 -14.18
C ALA A 3 -26.77 2.39 -14.71
N THR A 4 -26.25 3.26 -13.85
CA THR A 4 -25.12 4.10 -14.22
C THR A 4 -24.00 3.15 -14.67
N PRO A 5 -23.53 3.22 -15.92
CA PRO A 5 -22.47 2.33 -16.38
C PRO A 5 -21.26 2.55 -15.48
N THR A 6 -20.65 1.46 -15.01
CA THR A 6 -19.50 1.57 -14.12
C THR A 6 -18.35 2.28 -14.87
N PRO A 7 -17.51 3.05 -14.18
CA PRO A 7 -16.37 3.74 -14.81
C PRO A 7 -15.46 2.81 -15.62
N ILE A 8 -15.38 1.54 -15.22
CA ILE A 8 -14.60 0.50 -15.90
C ILE A 8 -15.23 0.06 -17.23
N ALA A 9 -16.56 -0.05 -17.30
CA ALA A 9 -17.25 -0.44 -18.54
C ALA A 9 -17.06 0.61 -19.65
N LEU A 10 -17.10 1.90 -19.28
CA LEU A 10 -16.83 3.01 -20.20
C LEU A 10 -15.39 3.00 -20.70
N LEU A 11 -14.43 2.67 -19.84
CA LEU A 11 -13.02 2.56 -20.22
C LEU A 11 -12.76 1.36 -21.14
N ALA A 12 -13.40 0.22 -20.87
CA ALA A 12 -13.28 -0.97 -21.70
C ALA A 12 -13.82 -0.71 -23.13
N ASP A 13 -14.99 -0.08 -23.22
CA ASP A 13 -15.61 0.34 -24.48
C ASP A 13 -14.71 1.32 -25.26
N ALA A 14 -14.20 2.37 -24.59
CA ALA A 14 -13.31 3.35 -25.22
C ALA A 14 -11.98 2.75 -25.72
N LEU A 15 -11.49 1.69 -25.06
CA LEU A 15 -10.27 0.96 -25.43
C LEU A 15 -10.53 -0.18 -26.43
N GLY A 16 -11.79 -0.46 -26.77
CA GLY A 16 -12.16 -1.55 -27.68
C GLY A 16 -11.84 -2.95 -27.14
N VAL A 17 -11.76 -3.10 -25.82
CA VAL A 17 -11.47 -4.37 -25.13
C VAL A 17 -12.66 -4.79 -24.28
N SER A 18 -12.79 -6.08 -23.97
CA SER A 18 -13.86 -6.51 -23.08
C SER A 18 -13.61 -6.02 -21.64
N GLU A 19 -14.70 -5.75 -20.91
CA GLU A 19 -14.64 -5.39 -19.50
C GLU A 19 -13.93 -6.46 -18.66
N GLN A 20 -14.11 -7.74 -19.03
CA GLN A 20 -13.50 -8.87 -18.35
C GLN A 20 -11.99 -8.96 -18.60
N ASP A 21 -11.53 -8.71 -19.82
CA ASP A 21 -10.11 -8.69 -20.17
C ASP A 21 -9.40 -7.52 -19.49
N LEU A 22 -10.04 -6.34 -19.46
CA LEU A 22 -9.52 -5.18 -18.75
C LEU A 22 -9.38 -5.47 -17.25
N ARG A 23 -10.38 -6.12 -16.64
CA ARG A 23 -10.29 -6.56 -15.23
C ARG A 23 -9.15 -7.54 -15.01
N GLN A 24 -8.98 -8.52 -15.90
CA GLN A 24 -7.90 -9.51 -15.78
C GLN A 24 -6.52 -8.88 -15.94
N ALA A 25 -6.34 -7.98 -16.91
CA ALA A 25 -5.09 -7.25 -17.13
C ALA A 25 -4.71 -6.38 -15.93
N LEU A 26 -5.69 -5.68 -15.34
CA LEU A 26 -5.50 -4.91 -14.10
C LEU A 26 -5.08 -5.83 -12.95
N HIS A 27 -5.79 -6.94 -12.72
CA HIS A 27 -5.47 -7.87 -11.64
C HIS A 27 -4.07 -8.49 -11.80
N ALA A 28 -3.72 -8.90 -13.02
CA ALA A 28 -2.41 -9.46 -13.35
C ALA A 28 -1.28 -8.42 -13.14
N SER A 29 -1.57 -7.14 -13.40
CA SER A 29 -0.60 -6.05 -13.23
C SER A 29 -0.46 -5.59 -11.77
N THR A 30 -1.50 -5.71 -10.95
CA THR A 30 -1.48 -5.28 -9.54
C THR A 30 -1.03 -6.38 -8.56
N SER A 31 -1.05 -7.65 -8.96
CA SER A 31 -0.87 -8.80 -8.05
C SER A 31 0.58 -9.18 -7.72
N THR A 32 1.59 -8.60 -8.37
CA THR A 32 2.96 -9.17 -8.34
C THR A 32 3.84 -8.72 -7.16
N ALA A 33 3.44 -7.71 -6.37
CA ALA A 33 4.36 -7.11 -5.38
C ALA A 33 3.78 -6.81 -3.99
N TYR A 34 2.48 -6.99 -3.78
CA TYR A 34 1.82 -6.56 -2.54
C TYR A 34 0.91 -7.66 -1.99
N ASP A 35 1.36 -8.31 -0.92
CA ASP A 35 0.52 -9.19 -0.10
C ASP A 35 0.22 -8.48 1.25
N PRO A 36 -1.00 -7.97 1.44
CA PRO A 36 -1.41 -7.32 2.69
C PRO A 36 -1.54 -8.31 3.86
N THR A 37 -1.56 -9.62 3.60
CA THR A 37 -1.73 -10.67 4.62
C THR A 37 -0.43 -10.98 5.36
N LEU A 38 0.72 -10.57 4.82
CA LEU A 38 2.01 -10.80 5.45
C LEU A 38 2.14 -10.02 6.77
N VAL A 39 2.28 -10.77 7.86
CA VAL A 39 2.45 -10.23 9.21
C VAL A 39 3.78 -9.50 9.38
N ALA A 40 4.83 -9.94 8.66
CA ALA A 40 6.15 -9.32 8.77
C ALA A 40 6.89 -9.26 7.43
N LEU A 41 7.56 -8.14 7.22
CA LEU A 41 8.21 -7.73 5.98
C LEU A 41 9.72 -7.85 6.08
N THR A 42 10.39 -8.03 4.95
CA THR A 42 11.80 -7.74 4.79
C THR A 42 12.06 -6.22 4.86
N VAL A 43 13.33 -5.86 5.03
CA VAL A 43 13.76 -4.45 4.98
C VAL A 43 13.43 -3.82 3.62
N GLU A 44 13.58 -4.56 2.52
CA GLU A 44 13.34 -4.06 1.17
C GLU A 44 11.84 -3.84 0.89
N GLU A 45 10.99 -4.76 1.34
CA GLU A 45 9.54 -4.61 1.24
C GLU A 45 9.05 -3.42 2.08
N ALA A 46 9.58 -3.25 3.29
CA ALA A 46 9.22 -2.11 4.13
C ALA A 46 9.68 -0.77 3.53
N ALA A 47 10.89 -0.72 2.97
CA ALA A 47 11.40 0.45 2.26
C ALA A 47 10.50 0.81 1.06
N ARG A 48 10.08 -0.19 0.27
CA ARG A 48 9.12 -0.01 -0.82
C ARG A 48 7.77 0.50 -0.31
N ARG A 49 7.25 -0.03 0.80
CA ARG A 49 5.97 0.41 1.38
C ARG A 49 5.99 1.86 1.88
N LEU A 50 7.10 2.30 2.46
CA LEU A 50 7.29 3.70 2.86
C LEU A 50 7.74 4.61 1.70
N SER A 51 7.96 4.05 0.51
CA SER A 51 8.51 4.76 -0.66
C SER A 51 9.85 5.46 -0.37
N VAL A 52 10.73 4.81 0.40
CA VAL A 52 12.07 5.30 0.75
C VAL A 52 13.18 4.39 0.21
N GLY A 53 14.38 4.93 0.08
CA GLY A 53 15.56 4.14 -0.26
C GLY A 53 15.95 3.14 0.83
N ARG A 54 16.63 2.04 0.47
CA ARG A 54 17.10 1.03 1.43
C ARG A 54 17.98 1.64 2.53
N THR A 55 18.85 2.59 2.16
CA THR A 55 19.75 3.27 3.11
C THR A 55 18.97 4.00 4.18
N THR A 56 17.92 4.74 3.79
CA THR A 56 17.02 5.41 4.73
C THR A 56 16.33 4.40 5.63
N MET A 57 15.84 3.29 5.08
CA MET A 57 15.20 2.25 5.88
C MET A 57 16.16 1.63 6.92
N TYR A 58 17.40 1.32 6.53
CA TYR A 58 18.41 0.84 7.47
C TYR A 58 18.74 1.89 8.56
N ALA A 59 18.77 3.18 8.21
CA ALA A 59 18.96 4.24 9.19
C ALA A 59 17.79 4.34 10.20
N LEU A 60 16.54 4.17 9.74
CA LEU A 60 15.36 4.13 10.60
C LEU A 60 15.34 2.91 11.54
N LEU A 61 15.86 1.77 11.07
CA LEU A 61 16.03 0.58 11.90
C LEU A 61 17.18 0.73 12.91
N ALA A 62 18.29 1.35 12.50
CA ALA A 62 19.46 1.57 13.35
C ALA A 62 19.19 2.61 14.45
N SER A 63 18.42 3.66 14.14
CA SER A 63 17.97 4.67 15.10
C SER A 63 16.87 4.15 16.04
N GLY A 64 16.25 3.01 15.72
CA GLY A 64 15.15 2.44 16.50
C GLY A 64 13.81 3.13 16.29
N GLU A 65 13.71 4.03 15.30
CA GLU A 65 12.44 4.70 14.98
C GLU A 65 11.38 3.72 14.42
N ILE A 66 11.83 2.64 13.77
CA ILE A 66 10.96 1.55 13.32
C ILE A 66 11.37 0.26 14.04
N PRO A 67 10.47 -0.36 14.83
CA PRO A 67 10.78 -1.61 15.50
C PRO A 67 10.97 -2.75 14.49
N SER A 68 11.86 -3.68 14.81
CA SER A 68 12.10 -4.88 14.02
C SER A 68 12.36 -6.09 14.91
N VAL A 69 12.00 -7.26 14.40
CA VAL A 69 12.10 -8.54 15.09
C VAL A 69 13.12 -9.41 14.37
N ALA A 70 14.01 -10.04 15.12
CA ALA A 70 14.91 -11.06 14.59
C ALA A 70 14.18 -12.41 14.56
N VAL A 71 14.08 -13.01 13.37
CA VAL A 71 13.60 -14.37 13.17
C VAL A 71 14.79 -15.22 12.74
N GLY A 72 15.47 -15.80 13.74
CA GLY A 72 16.76 -16.48 13.54
C GLY A 72 17.83 -15.52 13.04
N ARG A 73 18.32 -15.75 11.81
CA ARG A 73 19.32 -14.88 11.15
C ARG A 73 18.68 -13.74 10.34
N LEU A 74 17.37 -13.76 10.15
CA LEU A 74 16.65 -12.80 9.34
C LEU A 74 16.10 -11.67 10.20
N ARG A 75 16.21 -10.43 9.71
CA ARG A 75 15.50 -9.30 10.29
C ARG A 75 14.15 -9.13 9.58
N ARG A 76 13.09 -9.06 10.37
CA ARG A 76 11.71 -8.87 9.92
C ARG A 76 11.12 -7.62 10.56
N ILE A 77 10.23 -6.96 9.84
CA ILE A 77 9.61 -5.70 10.24
C ILE A 77 8.11 -5.95 10.30
N PRO A 78 7.47 -5.83 11.46
CA PRO A 78 6.03 -5.98 11.55
C PRO A 78 5.32 -4.97 10.62
N ALA A 79 4.26 -5.39 9.94
CA ALA A 79 3.59 -4.51 8.99
C ALA A 79 2.95 -3.29 9.69
N GLU A 80 2.41 -3.51 10.88
CA GLU A 80 1.82 -2.51 11.78
C GLU A 80 2.81 -1.42 12.17
N ALA A 81 4.10 -1.76 12.33
CA ALA A 81 5.15 -0.82 12.72
C ALA A 81 5.31 0.34 11.73
N LEU A 82 5.07 0.10 10.44
CA LEU A 82 5.13 1.14 9.41
C LEU A 82 3.95 2.10 9.51
N ASN A 83 2.76 1.58 9.82
CA ASN A 83 1.57 2.40 10.02
C ASN A 83 1.73 3.27 11.26
N ASP A 84 2.22 2.70 12.37
CA ASP A 84 2.48 3.43 13.60
C ASP A 84 3.52 4.53 13.40
N TYR A 85 4.59 4.24 12.65
CA TYR A 85 5.63 5.21 12.30
C TYR A 85 5.06 6.43 11.56
N LEU A 86 4.15 6.22 10.60
CA LEU A 86 3.50 7.29 9.84
C LEU A 86 2.44 8.01 10.66
N ALA A 87 1.67 7.29 11.47
CA ALA A 87 0.66 7.87 12.35
C ALA A 87 1.29 8.83 13.37
N ALA A 88 2.46 8.49 13.90
CA ALA A 88 3.22 9.37 14.80
C ALA A 88 3.72 10.67 14.13
N ARG A 89 3.83 10.71 12.79
CA ARG A 89 4.42 11.83 12.01
C ARG A 89 3.41 12.60 11.18
N THR A 90 2.23 12.04 10.96
CA THR A 90 1.16 12.71 10.22
C THR A 90 0.35 13.56 11.20
N PRO A 91 0.36 14.90 11.10
CA PRO A 91 -0.62 15.69 11.81
C PRO A 91 -1.99 15.27 11.27
N LEU A 92 -2.86 14.74 12.14
CA LEU A 92 -4.22 14.37 11.77
C LEU A 92 -4.96 15.63 11.34
N THR A 93 -4.87 15.95 10.05
CA THR A 93 -5.64 17.02 9.45
C THR A 93 -7.08 16.54 9.42
N ARG A 94 -7.89 17.00 10.37
CA ARG A 94 -9.33 16.76 10.35
C ARG A 94 -9.89 17.51 9.15
N SER A 95 -10.14 16.80 8.07
CA SER A 95 -10.89 17.35 6.95
C SER A 95 -12.33 17.60 7.40
N THR A 96 -12.70 18.87 7.51
CA THR A 96 -14.02 19.36 7.95
C THR A 96 -15.11 19.19 6.87
N VAL A 97 -14.86 18.42 5.80
CA VAL A 97 -15.78 18.29 4.67
C VAL A 97 -16.73 17.12 4.91
N ALA A 98 -17.69 17.26 5.84
CA ALA A 98 -18.99 16.55 5.87
C ALA A 98 -19.78 16.80 7.19
N LEU A 99 -19.95 18.06 7.60
CA LEU A 99 -20.87 18.41 8.70
C LEU A 99 -21.80 19.58 8.35
N ALA A 100 -21.94 19.90 7.06
CA ALA A 100 -22.93 20.84 6.57
C ALA A 100 -23.65 20.26 5.35
N ALA A 101 -24.99 20.25 5.45
CA ALA A 101 -26.02 19.86 4.49
C ALA A 101 -26.45 18.39 4.50
#